data_AF-A0A540MUY2-F1
#
_entry.id   AF-A0A540MUY2-F1
#
_cell.length_a   1.000
_cell.length_b   1.000
_cell.length_c   1.000
_cell.angle_alpha   90.00
_cell.angle_beta   90.00
_cell.angle_gamma   90.00
#
_symmetry.space_group_name_H-M   'P 1'
#
loop_
_entity.id
_entity.type
_entity.pdbx_description
1 polymer ?
#
loop_
_entity_poly.entity_id
_entity_poly.type
_entity_poly.pdbx_seq_one_letter_code
_entity_poly.pdbx_strand_id
1 'polypeptide(L)'
;MGQELSGLKAKDLQNLESQLEMSLKVVRTKKNQIFDDEIKELNQKGNLIHQENIEMHNKLDLIGKENEELQKKIYEARDVNRGNKTSQPPYSISNAHDLHAPIHLQLSQPHIQTQPGPGPQKDKV
;
A
#
# COMPACT_ATOMS: atom_id res chain seq x y z
N MET A 1 21.99 -32.94 -22.25
CA MET A 1 20.61 -33.03 -22.80
C MET A 1 20.56 -33.08 -24.34
N GLY A 2 21.67 -32.90 -25.05
CA GLY A 2 21.79 -33.20 -26.49
C GLY A 2 23.10 -33.92 -26.81
N GLN A 3 23.55 -34.76 -25.88
CA GLN A 3 24.82 -35.50 -25.98
C GLN A 3 24.53 -36.92 -26.46
N GLU A 4 25.53 -37.57 -27.08
CA GLU A 4 25.46 -38.95 -27.59
C GLU A 4 24.41 -39.19 -28.69
N LEU A 5 24.14 -38.18 -29.51
CA LEU A 5 23.20 -38.27 -30.64
C LEU A 5 23.76 -39.01 -31.87
N SER A 6 25.06 -39.32 -31.88
CA SER A 6 25.79 -39.88 -33.03
C SER A 6 25.35 -41.30 -33.45
N GLY A 7 24.55 -41.98 -32.62
CA GLY A 7 23.97 -43.30 -32.93
C GLY A 7 22.53 -43.29 -33.46
N LEU A 8 21.88 -42.12 -33.52
CA LEU A 8 20.47 -42.02 -33.91
C LEU A 8 20.31 -41.83 -35.41
N LYS A 9 19.28 -42.46 -35.99
CA LYS A 9 18.91 -42.21 -37.38
C LYS A 9 18.24 -40.84 -37.50
N ALA A 10 18.26 -40.26 -38.70
CA ALA A 10 17.63 -38.97 -38.98
C ALA A 10 16.16 -38.91 -38.52
N LYS A 11 15.41 -40.01 -38.64
CA LYS A 11 14.02 -40.09 -38.20
C LYS A 11 13.87 -40.02 -36.67
N ASP A 12 14.78 -40.67 -35.94
CA ASP A 12 14.76 -40.68 -34.48
C ASP A 12 15.14 -39.30 -33.92
N LEU A 13 16.11 -38.63 -34.56
CA LEU A 13 16.46 -37.24 -34.26
C LEU A 13 15.28 -36.28 -34.48
N GLN A 14 14.59 -36.41 -35.61
CA GLN A 14 13.42 -35.57 -35.91
C GLN A 14 12.29 -35.78 -34.89
N ASN A 15 12.06 -37.03 -34.47
CA ASN A 15 11.05 -37.34 -33.46
C ASN A 15 11.44 -36.75 -32.09
N LEU A 16 12.72 -36.83 -31.71
CA LEU A 16 13.24 -36.27 -30.47
C LEU A 16 13.11 -34.74 -30.46
N GLU A 17 13.47 -34.07 -31.56
CA GLU A 17 13.31 -32.63 -31.72
C GLU A 17 11.85 -32.21 -31.55
N SER A 18 10.93 -32.90 -32.24
CA SER A 18 9.49 -32.62 -32.13
C SER A 18 8.95 -32.82 -30.71
N GLN A 19 9.41 -33.86 -30.00
CA GLN A 19 9.02 -34.10 -28.62
C GLN A 19 9.54 -33.01 -27.67
N LEU A 20 10.79 -32.57 -27.86
CA LEU A 20 11.38 -31.48 -27.08
C LEU A 20 10.68 -30.15 -27.35
N GLU A 21 10.39 -29.84 -28.61
CA GLU A 21 9.66 -28.63 -29.01
C GLU A 21 8.27 -28.60 -28.37
N MET A 22 7.52 -29.69 -28.47
CA MET A 22 6.18 -29.79 -27.89
C MET A 22 6.21 -29.68 -26.36
N SER A 23 7.13 -30.40 -25.70
CA SER A 23 7.31 -30.34 -24.24
C SER A 23 7.67 -28.93 -23.78
N LEU A 24 8.62 -28.27 -24.46
CA LEU A 24 9.02 -26.91 -24.14
C LEU A 24 7.88 -25.91 -24.33
N LYS A 25 7.07 -26.08 -25.38
CA LYS A 25 5.87 -25.27 -25.61
C LYS A 25 4.89 -25.42 -24.45
N VAL A 26 4.58 -26.65 -24.03
CA VAL A 26 3.69 -26.91 -22.89
C VAL A 26 4.23 -26.25 -21.61
N VAL A 27 5.52 -26.40 -21.31
CA VAL A 27 6.15 -25.77 -20.14
C VAL A 27 6.05 -24.25 -20.21
N ARG A 28 6.35 -23.64 -21.36
CA ARG A 28 6.26 -22.17 -21.54
C ARG A 28 4.83 -21.68 -21.39
N THR A 29 3.86 -22.33 -22.03
CA THR A 29 2.45 -21.96 -21.92
C THR A 29 1.97 -22.06 -20.47
N LYS A 30 2.29 -23.14 -19.77
CA LYS A 30 1.91 -23.30 -18.35
C LYS A 30 2.55 -22.24 -17.47
N LYS A 31 3.84 -21.94 -17.67
CA LYS A 31 4.55 -20.89 -16.92
C LYS A 31 3.90 -19.52 -17.14
N ASN A 32 3.60 -19.17 -18.39
CA ASN A 32 2.96 -17.90 -18.71
C ASN A 32 1.56 -17.81 -18.10
N GLN A 33 0.76 -18.88 -18.20
CA GLN A 33 -0.57 -18.92 -17.58
C GLN A 33 -0.52 -18.67 -16.07
N ILE A 34 0.40 -19.34 -15.36
CA ILE A 34 0.57 -19.15 -13.92
C ILE A 34 0.93 -17.69 -13.60
N PHE A 35 1.88 -17.10 -14.33
CA PHE A 35 2.26 -15.71 -14.10
C PHE A 35 1.12 -14.72 -14.43
N ASP A 36 0.40 -14.93 -15.52
CA ASP A 36 -0.73 -14.08 -15.89
C ASP A 36 -1.84 -14.15 -14.84
N ASP A 37 -2.08 -15.34 -14.28
CA ASP A 37 -3.07 -15.54 -13.21
C ASP A 37 -2.61 -14.88 -11.90
N GLU A 38 -1.34 -15.05 -11.51
CA GLU A 38 -0.77 -14.42 -10.31
C GLU A 38 -0.78 -12.88 -10.41
N ILE A 39 -0.41 -12.33 -11.57
CA ILE A 39 -0.47 -10.89 -11.83
C ILE A 39 -1.91 -10.37 -11.71
N LYS A 40 -2.89 -11.09 -12.25
CA LYS A 40 -4.31 -10.71 -12.13
C LYS A 40 -4.78 -10.74 -10.69
N GLU A 41 -4.48 -11.79 -9.95
CA GLU A 41 -4.85 -11.94 -8.54
C GLU A 41 -4.25 -10.82 -7.68
N LEU A 42 -2.95 -10.55 -7.84
CA LEU A 42 -2.26 -9.49 -7.13
C LEU A 42 -2.84 -8.11 -7.42
N ASN A 43 -3.17 -7.81 -8.69
CA ASN A 43 -3.82 -6.56 -9.06
C ASN A 43 -5.21 -6.42 -8.44
N GLN A 44 -6.01 -7.49 -8.45
CA GLN A 44 -7.34 -7.48 -7.83
C GLN A 44 -7.25 -7.23 -6.33
N LYS A 45 -6.34 -7.93 -5.64
CA LYS A 45 -6.09 -7.74 -4.21
C LYS A 45 -5.59 -6.33 -3.89
N GLY A 46 -4.67 -5.81 -4.70
CA GLY A 46 -4.16 -4.44 -4.57
C GLY A 46 -5.28 -3.40 -4.69
N ASN A 47 -6.16 -3.56 -5.68
CA ASN A 47 -7.31 -2.68 -5.88
C ASN A 47 -8.30 -2.74 -4.70
N LEU A 48 -8.59 -3.93 -4.19
CA LEU A 48 -9.48 -4.10 -3.05
C LEU A 48 -8.93 -3.41 -1.80
N ILE A 49 -7.67 -3.67 -1.45
CA ILE A 49 -7.01 -3.04 -0.29
C ILE A 49 -6.97 -1.52 -0.46
N HIS A 50 -6.67 -1.02 -1.67
CA HIS A 50 -6.67 0.41 -1.93
C HIS A 50 -8.05 1.04 -1.70
N GLN A 51 -9.11 0.38 -2.16
CA GLN A 51 -10.48 0.84 -1.98
C GLN A 51 -10.90 0.85 -0.51
N GLU A 52 -10.55 -0.20 0.24
CA GLU A 52 -10.79 -0.29 1.68
C GLU A 52 -10.04 0.81 2.44
N ASN A 53 -8.78 1.08 2.09
CA ASN A 53 -8.00 2.16 2.69
C ASN A 53 -8.63 3.53 2.46
N ILE A 54 -9.11 3.81 1.25
CA ILE A 54 -9.83 5.06 0.96
C ILE A 54 -11.08 5.19 1.85
N GLU A 55 -11.87 4.12 1.97
CA GLU A 55 -13.07 4.13 2.81
C GLU A 55 -12.73 4.37 4.28
N MET A 56 -11.67 3.72 4.78
CA MET A 56 -11.21 3.89 6.16
C MET A 56 -10.71 5.31 6.43
N HIS A 57 -9.96 5.92 5.51
CA HIS A 57 -9.54 7.32 5.62
C HIS A 57 -10.75 8.27 5.68
N ASN A 58 -11.74 8.07 4.82
CA ASN A 58 -12.96 8.88 4.84
C ASN A 58 -13.72 8.76 6.17
N LYS A 59 -13.77 7.55 6.76
CA LYS A 59 -14.38 7.33 8.09
C LYS A 59 -13.60 8.05 9.19
N LEU A 60 -12.27 7.99 9.16
CA LEU A 60 -11.42 8.70 10.11
C LEU A 60 -11.61 10.22 10.01
N ASP A 61 -11.70 10.77 8.81
CA ASP A 61 -11.95 12.20 8.60
C ASP A 61 -13.30 12.64 9.16
N LEU A 62 -14.34 11.80 9.01
CA LEU A 62 -15.67 12.07 9.56
C LEU A 62 -15.66 12.06 11.09
N ILE A 63 -15.05 11.03 11.70
CA ILE A 63 -14.90 10.91 13.15
C ILE A 63 -14.07 12.08 13.71
N GLY A 64 -13.02 12.49 13.00
CA GLY A 64 -12.19 13.63 13.37
C GLY A 64 -13.02 14.92 13.48
N LYS A 65 -13.83 15.20 12.45
CA LYS A 65 -14.72 16.38 12.42
C LYS A 65 -15.77 16.34 13.54
N GLU A 66 -16.39 15.18 13.76
CA GLU A 66 -17.38 15.03 14.84
C GLU A 66 -16.74 15.23 16.22
N ASN A 67 -15.53 14.69 16.42
CA ASN A 67 -14.78 14.88 17.66
C ASN A 67 -14.40 16.34 17.89
N GLU A 68 -13.98 17.07 16.86
CA GLU A 68 -13.71 18.51 16.96
C GLU A 68 -14.98 19.30 17.34
N GLU A 69 -16.12 18.98 16.75
CA GLU A 69 -17.40 19.61 17.10
C GLU A 69 -17.81 19.32 18.54
N LEU A 70 -17.69 18.07 18.98
CA LEU A 70 -17.98 17.67 20.37
C LEU A 70 -17.04 18.35 21.37
N GLN A 71 -15.74 18.44 21.06
CA GLN A 71 -14.79 19.17 21.90
C GLN A 71 -15.19 20.64 22.01
N LYS A 72 -15.52 21.30 20.89
CA LYS A 72 -15.98 22.68 20.89
C LYS A 72 -17.21 22.87 21.79
N LYS A 73 -18.23 22.00 21.68
CA LYS A 73 -19.42 22.03 22.54
C LYS A 73 -19.09 21.88 24.03
N ILE A 74 -18.13 21.02 24.38
CA ILE A 74 -17.67 20.84 25.77
C ILE A 74 -17.03 22.14 26.30
N TYR A 75 -16.17 22.78 25.49
CA TYR A 75 -15.56 24.06 25.87
C TYR A 75 -16.61 25.15 26.07
N GLU A 76 -17.56 25.28 25.14
CA GLU A 76 -18.67 26.25 25.25
C GLU A 76 -19.51 25.98 26.51
N ALA A 77 -19.96 24.74 26.74
CA ALA A 77 -20.75 24.38 27.92
C ALA A 77 -20.04 24.65 29.25
N ARG A 78 -18.70 24.52 29.29
CA ARG A 78 -17.88 24.82 30.48
C ARG A 78 -17.79 26.32 30.76
N ASP A 79 -17.81 27.15 29.72
CA ASP A 79 -17.83 28.62 29.84
C ASP A 79 -19.19 29.09 30.39
N VAL A 80 -20.31 28.55 29.88
CA VAL A 80 -21.65 28.87 30.40
C VAL A 80 -21.81 28.45 31.87
N ASN A 81 -21.27 27.28 32.26
CA ASN A 81 -21.29 26.83 33.65
C ASN A 81 -20.36 27.66 34.58
N ARG A 82 -19.38 28.41 34.04
CA ARG A 82 -18.57 29.35 34.83
C ARG A 82 -19.37 30.60 35.19
N GLY A 83 -20.25 31.07 34.29
CA GLY A 83 -21.18 32.17 34.55
C GLY A 83 -22.22 31.89 35.64
N ASN A 84 -22.52 30.61 35.89
CA ASN A 84 -23.57 30.18 36.83
C ASN A 84 -23.06 29.99 38.28
N LYS A 85 -21.77 30.18 38.53
CA LYS A 85 -21.15 30.01 39.86
C LYS A 85 -20.90 31.35 40.52
N THR A 86 -21.95 32.16 40.66
CA THR A 86 -21.90 33.27 41.62
C THR A 86 -22.03 32.66 43.02
N SER A 87 -20.99 32.85 43.84
CA SER A 87 -20.89 32.53 45.29
C SER A 87 -20.51 31.09 45.71
N GLN A 88 -19.22 30.76 45.65
CA GLN A 88 -18.61 29.76 46.55
C GLN A 88 -17.20 30.22 46.99
N PRO A 89 -16.73 29.91 48.22
CA PRO A 89 -15.64 30.61 48.93
C PRO A 89 -14.22 30.19 48.48
N PRO A 90 -13.15 30.89 48.94
CA PRO A 90 -11.84 30.93 48.31
C PRO A 90 -10.90 29.78 48.72
N TYR A 91 -11.38 28.54 48.75
CA TYR A 91 -10.54 27.37 48.97
C TYR A 91 -10.98 26.21 48.09
N SER A 92 -10.49 26.15 46.85
CA SER A 92 -10.58 24.92 46.06
C SER A 92 -9.37 24.78 45.13
N ILE A 93 -8.63 23.72 45.42
CA ILE A 93 -7.41 23.19 44.81
C ILE A 93 -7.33 23.44 43.29
N SER A 94 -6.27 24.13 42.89
CA SER A 94 -5.89 24.40 41.50
C SER A 94 -5.39 23.11 40.82
N ASN A 95 -6.29 22.38 40.16
CA ASN A 95 -5.87 21.34 39.21
C ASN A 95 -5.50 22.01 37.88
N ALA A 96 -4.28 22.55 37.84
CA ALA A 96 -3.62 22.97 36.62
C ALA A 96 -3.34 21.73 35.76
N HIS A 97 -4.25 21.42 34.84
CA HIS A 97 -3.95 20.51 33.73
C HIS A 97 -3.47 21.35 32.55
N ASP A 98 -2.20 21.70 32.64
CA ASP A 98 -1.39 22.29 31.57
C ASP A 98 -0.71 21.16 30.76
N LEU A 99 -1.51 20.38 30.04
CA LEU A 99 -1.00 19.36 29.10
C LEU A 99 -1.87 19.37 27.85
N HIS A 100 -1.75 20.41 27.03
CA HIS A 100 -2.31 20.39 25.68
C HIS A 100 -1.25 20.89 24.68
N ALA A 101 -0.22 20.07 24.47
CA ALA A 101 0.61 20.17 23.27
C ALA A 101 -0.12 19.46 22.11
N PRO A 102 -0.42 20.13 20.99
CA PRO A 102 -1.00 19.47 19.81
C PRO A 102 0.02 18.48 19.23
N ILE A 103 -0.35 17.21 19.15
CA ILE A 103 0.48 16.20 18.47
C ILE A 103 0.34 16.44 16.95
N HIS A 104 1.29 17.17 16.37
CA HIS A 104 1.40 17.32 14.93
C HIS A 104 2.03 16.06 14.32
N LEU A 105 1.21 15.12 13.88
CA LEU A 105 1.63 13.98 13.06
C LEU A 105 1.86 14.47 11.62
N GLN A 106 3.11 14.75 11.25
CA GLN A 106 3.48 15.00 9.86
C GLN A 106 3.67 13.69 9.10
N LEU A 107 3.01 13.58 7.94
CA LEU A 107 3.18 12.48 6.99
C LEU A 107 4.56 12.57 6.32
N SER A 108 5.33 11.47 6.35
CA SER A 108 6.44 11.30 5.41
C SER A 108 5.87 11.06 4.01
N GLN A 109 6.20 11.92 3.04
CA GLN A 109 5.78 11.73 1.65
C GLN A 109 6.45 10.50 1.03
N PRO A 110 5.74 9.72 0.18
CA PRO A 110 6.38 8.65 -0.59
C PRO A 110 7.36 9.27 -1.59
N HIS A 111 8.64 8.98 -1.43
CA HIS A 111 9.69 9.35 -2.39
C HIS A 111 9.52 8.47 -3.63
N ILE A 112 8.73 8.90 -4.62
CA ILE A 112 8.75 8.28 -5.95
C ILE A 112 10.05 8.74 -6.63
N GLN A 113 11.11 7.95 -6.48
CA GLN A 113 12.29 8.06 -7.32
C GLN A 113 11.95 7.51 -8.71
N THR A 114 11.43 8.37 -9.58
CA THR A 114 11.52 8.13 -11.02
C THR A 114 12.95 8.43 -11.43
N GLN A 115 13.85 7.45 -11.30
CA GLN A 115 15.17 7.49 -11.90
C GLN A 115 15.00 7.35 -13.42
N PRO A 116 15.39 8.34 -14.25
CA PRO A 116 15.63 8.09 -15.66
C PRO A 116 16.93 7.27 -15.74
N GLY A 117 16.83 6.00 -16.15
CA GLY A 117 18.00 5.17 -16.38
C GLY A 117 18.95 5.83 -17.41
N PRO A 118 20.27 5.71 -17.24
CA PRO A 118 21.22 6.32 -18.17
C PRO A 118 21.08 5.67 -19.55
N GLY A 119 20.89 6.52 -20.57
CA GLY A 119 20.83 6.12 -21.97
C GLY A 119 22.15 5.53 -22.47
N PRO A 120 22.14 4.85 -23.64
CA PRO A 120 23.30 4.13 -24.16
C PRO A 120 24.42 5.11 -24.51
N GLN A 121 25.57 4.93 -23.87
CA GLN A 121 26.81 5.62 -24.20
C GLN A 121 27.30 5.10 -25.55
N LYS A 122 27.22 5.96 -26.57
CA LYS A 122 27.76 5.68 -27.90
C LYS A 122 29.28 5.69 -27.84
N ASP A 123 29.88 4.64 -28.37
CA ASP A 123 31.30 4.56 -28.70
C ASP A 123 31.75 5.79 -29.48
N LYS A 124 32.86 6.39 -29.06
CA LYS A 124 33.67 7.26 -29.90
C LYS A 124 35.11 6.73 -29.92
N VAL A 125 35.40 6.16 -31.09
CA VAL A 125 36.67 6.09 -31.86
C VAL A 125 37.90 6.63 -31.16
#